data_AF-A0AAU7CCW6-F1
#
_entry.id   AF-A0AAU7CCW6-F1
#
_cell.length_a   1.000
_cell.length_b   1.000
_cell.length_c   1.000
_cell.angle_alpha   90.00
_cell.angle_beta   90.00
_cell.angle_gamma   90.00
#
_symmetry.space_group_name_H-M   'P 1'
#
loop_
_entity.id
_entity.type
_entity.pdbx_description
1 polymer ?
#
loop_
_entity_poly.entity_id
_entity_poly.type
_entity_poly.pdbx_seq_one_letter_code
_entity_poly.pdbx_strand_id
1 'polypeptide(L)'
;MLIESLRKLGKAFGEKLGCPATHPGDASLPFNDLAREIAERQIRVFSRNAGGRRPVYGDTQKFQVDPHWRDHILFYEYFHGDNGTGLGASHQTGWTALVASLIDEWRR
;
A
#
# COMPACT_ATOMS: atom_id res chain seq x y z
N MET A 1 -12.53 -1.40 2.47
CA MET A 1 -13.52 -2.22 1.72
C MET A 1 -12.93 -3.53 1.22
N LEU A 2 -11.87 -3.54 0.40
CA LEU A 2 -11.28 -4.81 -0.11
C LEU A 2 -10.61 -5.67 0.98
N ILE A 3 -9.68 -5.09 1.75
CA ILE A 3 -8.95 -5.79 2.83
C ILE A 3 -9.95 -6.41 3.83
N GLU A 4 -10.96 -5.65 4.24
CA GLU A 4 -12.03 -6.14 5.12
C GLU A 4 -12.86 -7.27 4.52
N SER A 5 -13.18 -7.21 3.22
CA SER A 5 -13.88 -8.31 2.55
C SER A 5 -13.04 -9.58 2.53
N LEU A 6 -11.74 -9.48 2.27
CA LEU A 6 -10.82 -10.62 2.30
C LEU A 6 -10.71 -11.22 3.71
N ARG A 7 -10.66 -10.40 4.76
CA ARG A 7 -10.70 -10.86 6.16
C ARG A 7 -11.99 -11.61 6.48
N LYS A 8 -13.14 -11.11 6.04
CA LYS A 8 -14.43 -11.80 6.24
C LYS A 8 -14.47 -13.15 5.54
N LEU A 9 -13.95 -13.23 4.31
CA LEU A 9 -13.84 -14.49 3.58
C LEU A 9 -12.85 -15.45 4.27
N GLY A 10 -11.70 -14.95 4.73
CA GLY A 10 -10.73 -15.73 5.50
C GLY A 10 -11.32 -16.27 6.80
N LYS A 11 -12.15 -15.49 7.50
CA LYS A 11 -12.90 -15.95 8.68
C LYS A 11 -13.92 -17.03 8.36
N ALA A 12 -14.62 -16.91 7.22
CA ALA A 12 -15.66 -17.86 6.83
C ALA A 12 -15.10 -19.19 6.30
N PHE A 13 -14.01 -19.14 5.53
CA PHE A 13 -13.49 -20.29 4.79
C PHE A 13 -12.16 -20.83 5.34
N GLY A 14 -11.48 -20.10 6.22
CA GLY A 14 -10.16 -20.46 6.72
C GLY A 14 -9.14 -20.58 5.59
N GLU A 15 -8.24 -21.57 5.69
CA GLU A 15 -7.23 -21.88 4.67
C GLU A 15 -7.75 -22.78 3.54
N LYS A 16 -9.04 -23.16 3.57
CA LYS A 16 -9.62 -24.10 2.59
C LYS A 16 -9.80 -23.48 1.21
N LEU A 17 -9.87 -22.15 1.14
CA LEU A 17 -10.06 -21.41 -0.09
C LEU A 17 -9.04 -20.28 -0.17
N GLY A 18 -8.60 -20.01 -1.39
CA GLY A 18 -7.65 -18.96 -1.70
C GLY A 18 -7.83 -18.49 -3.13
N CYS A 19 -7.06 -17.48 -3.49
CA CYS A 19 -6.98 -16.95 -4.84
C CYS A 19 -5.49 -16.80 -5.18
N PRO A 20 -5.09 -16.96 -6.46
CA PRO A 20 -3.77 -16.52 -6.90
C PRO A 20 -3.49 -15.11 -6.39
N ALA A 21 -2.22 -14.86 -6.06
CA ALA A 21 -1.77 -13.55 -5.64
C ALA A 21 -1.82 -12.55 -6.82
N THR A 22 -0.79 -11.73 -7.00
CA THR A 22 -0.93 -10.53 -7.82
C THR A 22 -0.56 -10.76 -9.29
N HIS A 23 0.29 -11.73 -9.58
CA HIS A 23 0.77 -12.01 -10.92
C HIS A 23 0.16 -13.31 -11.48
N PRO A 24 -0.11 -13.35 -12.81
CA PRO A 24 -0.50 -14.59 -13.46
C PRO A 24 0.51 -15.70 -13.18
N GLY A 25 0.04 -16.83 -12.65
CA GLY A 25 0.87 -17.97 -12.27
C GLY A 25 1.33 -17.97 -10.81
N ASP A 26 1.01 -16.93 -10.02
CA ASP A 26 1.26 -16.95 -8.59
C ASP A 26 0.48 -18.09 -7.91
N ALA A 27 1.09 -18.65 -6.86
CA ALA A 27 0.42 -19.64 -6.02
C ALA A 27 -0.84 -19.04 -5.38
N SER A 28 -1.83 -19.91 -5.17
CA SER A 28 -3.04 -19.53 -4.43
C SER A 28 -2.69 -19.23 -2.99
N LEU A 29 -3.05 -18.05 -2.50
CA LEU A 29 -2.90 -17.63 -1.12
C LEU A 29 -4.24 -17.66 -0.39
N PRO A 30 -4.27 -18.08 0.89
CA PRO A 30 -5.42 -17.87 1.75
C PRO A 30 -5.83 -16.39 1.79
N PHE A 31 -7.13 -16.11 1.94
CA PHE A 31 -7.62 -14.73 1.88
C PHE A 31 -7.03 -13.80 2.96
N ASN A 32 -6.67 -14.33 4.12
CA ASN A 32 -6.01 -13.54 5.17
C ASN A 32 -4.60 -13.09 4.76
N ASP A 33 -3.87 -13.95 4.04
CA ASP A 33 -2.54 -13.64 3.53
C ASP A 33 -2.63 -12.65 2.36
N LEU A 34 -3.64 -12.81 1.49
CA LEU A 34 -3.92 -11.83 0.44
C LEU A 34 -4.28 -10.46 1.02
N ALA A 35 -5.06 -10.42 2.11
CA ALA A 35 -5.40 -9.18 2.81
C ALA A 35 -4.14 -8.49 3.36
N ARG A 36 -3.21 -9.28 3.93
CA ARG A 36 -1.91 -8.78 4.40
C ARG A 36 -1.08 -8.24 3.24
N GLU A 37 -0.95 -9.00 2.15
CA GLU A 37 -0.15 -8.62 1.00
C GLU A 37 -0.62 -7.28 0.41
N ILE A 38 -1.94 -7.10 0.26
CA ILE A 38 -2.52 -5.85 -0.24
C ILE A 38 -2.25 -4.70 0.74
N ALA A 39 -2.40 -4.92 2.05
CA ALA A 39 -2.12 -3.90 3.06
C ALA A 39 -0.64 -3.47 3.01
N GLU A 40 0.28 -4.43 2.96
CA GLU A 40 1.72 -4.18 2.86
C GLU A 40 2.10 -3.42 1.59
N ARG A 41 1.49 -3.76 0.45
CA ARG A 41 1.68 -3.04 -0.82
C ARG A 41 1.24 -1.59 -0.72
N GLN A 42 0.08 -1.31 -0.10
CA GLN A 42 -0.38 0.06 0.14
C GLN A 42 0.57 0.83 1.07
N ILE A 43 1.05 0.21 2.14
CA ILE A 43 2.04 0.82 3.05
C ILE A 43 3.36 1.09 2.33
N ARG A 44 3.77 0.22 1.39
CA ARG A 44 5.02 0.33 0.64
C ARG A 44 5.06 1.59 -0.22
N VAL A 45 3.92 2.08 -0.71
CA VAL A 45 3.82 3.35 -1.46
C VAL A 45 4.40 4.51 -0.65
N PHE A 46 4.19 4.48 0.67
CA PHE A 46 4.65 5.48 1.63
C PHE A 46 5.87 5.00 2.43
N SER A 47 6.62 4.00 1.97
CA SER A 47 7.84 3.55 2.64
C SER A 47 9.05 3.83 1.76
N ARG A 48 10.22 4.06 2.37
CA ARG A 48 11.47 4.06 1.60
C ARG A 48 11.78 2.62 1.18
N ASN A 49 12.15 2.45 -0.09
CA ASN A 49 12.67 1.19 -0.59
C ASN A 49 14.16 1.04 -0.26
N ALA A 50 14.79 -0.06 -0.74
CA ALA A 50 16.21 -0.32 -0.52
C ALA A 50 17.13 0.80 -1.06
N GLY A 51 16.70 1.52 -2.09
CA GLY A 51 17.40 2.69 -2.64
C GLY A 51 17.07 4.02 -1.93
N GLY A 52 16.37 3.98 -0.80
CA GLY A 52 15.99 5.17 -0.04
C GLY A 52 14.86 6.00 -0.64
N ARG A 53 14.29 5.59 -1.79
CA ARG A 53 13.22 6.33 -2.49
C ARG A 53 11.84 5.88 -2.04
N ARG A 54 10.89 6.80 -2.02
CA ARG A 54 9.46 6.53 -1.74
C ARG A 54 8.67 6.51 -3.05
N PRO A 55 7.90 5.46 -3.35
CA PRO A 55 7.07 5.41 -4.55
C PRO A 55 6.11 6.61 -4.70
N VAL A 56 5.51 7.08 -3.60
CA VAL A 56 4.56 8.21 -3.61
C VAL A 56 5.10 9.48 -4.28
N TYR A 57 6.42 9.71 -4.27
CA TYR A 57 7.02 10.89 -4.90
C TYR A 57 7.45 10.68 -6.37
N GLY A 58 7.39 9.44 -6.88
CA GLY A 58 7.84 9.10 -8.23
C GLY A 58 9.25 9.63 -8.50
N ASP A 59 9.38 10.40 -9.59
CA ASP A 59 10.65 11.02 -10.01
C ASP A 59 10.88 12.44 -9.51
N THR A 60 10.04 12.93 -8.59
CA THR A 60 10.18 14.27 -8.02
C THR A 60 11.37 14.32 -7.05
N GLN A 61 12.56 14.60 -7.58
CA GLN A 61 13.83 14.55 -6.84
C GLN A 61 13.80 15.35 -5.54
N LYS A 62 13.19 16.54 -5.54
CA LYS A 62 13.08 17.39 -4.34
C LYS A 62 12.50 16.64 -3.15
N PHE A 63 11.42 15.88 -3.34
CA PHE A 63 10.81 15.12 -2.25
C PHE A 63 11.51 13.77 -1.98
N GLN A 64 12.37 13.31 -2.88
CA GLN A 64 13.13 12.07 -2.65
C GLN A 64 14.38 12.31 -1.81
N VAL A 65 15.16 13.34 -2.12
CA VAL A 65 16.53 13.48 -1.62
C VAL A 65 16.76 14.69 -0.71
N ASP A 66 15.97 15.76 -0.84
CA ASP A 66 16.20 16.99 -0.09
C ASP A 66 15.99 16.75 1.41
N PRO A 67 17.01 16.98 2.28
CA PRO A 67 16.91 16.75 3.71
C PRO A 67 15.77 17.50 4.40
N HIS A 68 15.33 18.63 3.85
CA HIS A 68 14.23 19.42 4.40
C HIS A 68 12.85 18.95 3.96
N TRP A 69 12.74 18.18 2.87
CA TRP A 69 11.45 17.82 2.28
C TRP A 69 11.17 16.31 2.28
N ARG A 70 12.21 15.48 2.28
CA ARG A 70 12.10 14.02 2.08
C ARG A 70 11.31 13.25 3.14
N ASP A 71 11.09 13.88 4.29
CA ASP A 71 10.37 13.31 5.43
C ASP A 71 8.99 13.97 5.65
N HIS A 72 8.60 14.92 4.80
CA HIS A 72 7.26 15.51 4.77
C HIS A 72 6.36 14.77 3.78
N ILE A 73 5.78 13.67 4.26
CA ILE A 73 4.93 12.77 3.47
C ILE A 73 3.67 13.50 2.99
N LEU A 74 3.45 13.49 1.67
CA LEU A 74 2.28 14.06 1.03
C LEU A 74 1.23 12.99 0.77
N PHE A 75 -0.04 13.41 0.73
CA PHE A 75 -1.19 12.54 0.50
C PHE A 75 -1.89 12.95 -0.79
N TYR A 76 -1.87 12.05 -1.77
CA TYR A 76 -2.38 12.31 -3.10
C TYR A 76 -3.81 11.78 -3.28
N GLU A 77 -4.50 12.32 -4.28
CA GLU A 77 -5.87 11.95 -4.64
C GLU A 77 -5.96 10.51 -5.16
N TYR A 78 -5.03 10.13 -6.04
CA TYR A 78 -4.90 8.79 -6.58
C TYR A 78 -3.44 8.44 -6.87
N PHE A 79 -3.17 7.18 -7.21
CA PHE A 79 -1.82 6.65 -7.41
C PHE A 79 -1.70 5.90 -8.73
N HIS A 80 -0.54 5.98 -9.36
CA HIS A 80 -0.23 5.22 -10.56
C HIS A 80 -0.16 3.71 -10.23
N GLY A 81 -0.89 2.87 -10.95
CA GLY A 81 -1.02 1.43 -10.67
C GLY A 81 0.31 0.67 -10.70
N ASP A 82 1.18 0.99 -11.66
CA ASP A 82 2.44 0.23 -11.82
C ASP A 82 3.55 0.62 -10.84
N ASN A 83 3.64 1.91 -10.49
CA ASN A 83 4.80 2.43 -9.76
C ASN A 83 4.45 3.16 -8.44
N GLY A 84 3.17 3.34 -8.12
CA GLY A 84 2.73 3.96 -6.87
C GLY A 84 2.97 5.47 -6.78
N THR A 85 3.29 6.16 -7.88
CA THR A 85 3.45 7.63 -7.88
C THR A 85 2.14 8.30 -7.51
N GLY A 86 2.18 9.25 -6.57
CA GLY A 86 1.02 10.06 -6.21
C GLY A 86 0.68 11.09 -7.28
N LEU A 87 -0.61 11.20 -7.61
CA LEU A 87 -1.13 12.03 -8.70
C LEU A 87 -2.34 12.84 -8.22
N GLY A 88 -2.63 13.95 -8.91
CA GLY A 88 -3.70 14.88 -8.52
C GLY A 88 -3.32 15.77 -7.34
N ALA A 89 -4.32 16.20 -6.55
CA ALA A 89 -4.09 17.09 -5.42
C ALA A 89 -3.26 16.42 -4.31
N SER A 90 -2.24 17.11 -3.79
CA SER A 90 -1.20 16.55 -2.88
C SER A 90 -1.48 16.70 -1.37
N HIS A 91 -2.65 17.21 -1.00
CA HIS A 91 -3.08 17.42 0.39
C HIS A 91 -4.42 16.70 0.69
N GLN A 92 -4.70 15.60 -0.02
CA GLN A 92 -5.89 14.78 0.17
C GLN A 92 -5.71 13.84 1.37
N THR A 93 -5.78 14.39 2.57
CA THR A 93 -5.74 13.63 3.84
C THR A 93 -7.09 13.02 4.22
N GLY A 94 -7.94 12.75 3.23
CA GLY A 94 -9.21 12.03 3.39
C GLY A 94 -8.98 10.53 3.39
N TRP A 95 -9.46 9.83 2.35
CA TRP A 95 -9.35 8.38 2.25
C TRP A 95 -7.89 7.87 2.22
N THR A 96 -6.95 8.66 1.68
CA THR A 96 -5.54 8.26 1.62
C THR A 96 -4.91 8.16 3.02
N ALA A 97 -5.41 8.90 4.02
CA ALA A 97 -4.94 8.82 5.40
C ALA A 97 -5.25 7.47 6.07
N LEU A 98 -6.17 6.66 5.53
CA LEU A 98 -6.48 5.33 6.04
C LEU A 98 -5.29 4.36 6.00
N VAL A 99 -4.21 4.69 5.26
CA VAL A 99 -2.95 3.93 5.35
C VAL A 99 -2.38 3.92 6.77
N ALA A 100 -2.65 4.94 7.59
CA ALA A 100 -2.22 4.97 8.99
C ALA A 100 -2.83 3.82 9.80
N SER A 101 -4.10 3.49 9.57
CA SER A 101 -4.75 2.32 10.19
C SER A 101 -4.08 1.01 9.77
N LEU A 102 -3.69 0.89 8.49
CA LEU A 102 -2.96 -0.29 8.02
C LEU A 102 -1.58 -0.41 8.68
N ILE A 103 -0.86 0.71 8.87
CA ILE A 103 0.43 0.72 9.57
C ILE A 103 0.25 0.28 11.03
N ASP A 104 -0.77 0.81 11.72
CA ASP A 104 -1.07 0.47 13.11
C ASP A 104 -1.39 -1.03 13.28
N GLU A 105 -2.12 -1.61 12.34
CA GLU A 105 -2.52 -3.02 12.40
C GLU A 105 -1.38 -4.00 12.03
N TRP A 106 -0.55 -3.66 11.04
CA TRP A 106 0.38 -4.62 10.42
C TRP A 106 1.86 -4.36 10.68
N ARG A 107 2.23 -3.21 11.26
CA ARG A 107 3.62 -2.84 11.55
C ARG A 107 3.88 -2.42 12.99
N ARG A 108 2.97 -2.79 13.90
CA ARG A 108 3.23 -2.75 15.35
C ARG A 108 4.14 -3.87 15.81
#